data_AF-A0A7J4KHD5-F1
#
_entry.id   AF-A0A7J4KHD5-F1
#
_cell.length_a   1.000
_cell.length_b   1.000
_cell.length_c   1.000
_cell.angle_alpha   90.00
_cell.angle_beta   90.00
_cell.angle_gamma   90.00
#
_symmetry.space_group_name_H-M   'P 1'
#
loop_
_entity.id
_entity.type
_entity.pdbx_description
1 polymer ?
#
loop_
_entity_poly.entity_id
_entity_poly.type
_entity_poly.pdbx_seq_one_letter_code
_entity_poly.pdbx_strand_id
1 'polypeptide(L)' 'MPFHQDIIEQILSKKIQSKDELHKVKVQLCKKYNLRTIPRDSEILANLPADALENGV' A
#
# COMPACT_ATOMS: atom_id res chain seq x y z
N MET A 1 3.88 -10.22 6.63
CA MET A 1 2.78 -10.78 5.80
C MET A 1 3.02 -10.38 4.35
N PRO A 2 2.82 -11.29 3.38
CA PRO A 2 3.18 -11.06 1.97
C PRO A 2 2.44 -9.86 1.35
N PHE A 3 1.18 -9.61 1.73
CA PHE A 3 0.42 -8.45 1.24
C PHE A 3 1.05 -7.10 1.57
N HIS A 4 1.44 -6.90 2.83
CA HIS A 4 2.00 -5.61 3.27
C HIS A 4 3.29 -5.32 2.50
N GLN A 5 4.12 -6.35 2.29
CA GLN A 5 5.33 -6.20 1.49
C GLN A 5 5.02 -5.87 0.03
N ASP A 6 4.08 -6.57 -0.60
CA ASP A 6 3.69 -6.36 -2.01
C ASP A 6 3.12 -4.95 -2.23
N ILE A 7 2.27 -4.48 -1.31
CA ILE A 7 1.72 -3.12 -1.42
C ILE A 7 2.78 -2.05 -1.16
N ILE A 8 3.68 -2.27 -0.18
CA ILE A 8 4.81 -1.37 0.09
C ILE A 8 5.72 -1.32 -1.14
N GLU A 9 6.02 -2.45 -1.78
CA GLU A 9 6.82 -2.50 -3.01
C GLU A 9 6.14 -1.73 -4.15
N GLN A 10 4.83 -1.83 -4.32
CA GLN A 10 4.13 -1.06 -5.36
C GLN A 10 4.10 0.45 -5.06
N ILE A 11 4.09 0.83 -3.78
CA ILE A 11 4.22 2.23 -3.35
C ILE A 11 5.65 2.73 -3.61
N LEU A 12 6.66 1.99 -3.19
CA LEU A 12 8.09 2.30 -3.41
C LEU A 12 8.45 2.33 -4.89
N SER A 13 7.85 1.45 -5.69
CA SER A 13 8.03 1.39 -7.13
C SER A 13 7.37 2.57 -7.88
N LYS A 14 6.87 3.60 -7.17
CA LYS A 14 6.14 4.76 -7.71
C LYS A 14 4.93 4.41 -8.58
N LYS A 15 4.40 3.17 -8.46
CA LYS A 15 3.12 2.81 -9.09
C LYS A 15 1.95 3.44 -8.36
N ILE A 16 2.08 3.60 -7.04
CA ILE A 16 1.09 4.29 -6.21
C ILE A 16 1.67 5.64 -5.80
N GLN A 17 1.19 6.71 -6.44
CA GLN A 17 1.60 8.10 -6.13
C GLN A 17 0.52 8.88 -5.39
N SER A 18 -0.68 8.31 -5.28
CA SER A 18 -1.85 8.99 -4.73
C SER A 18 -2.59 8.10 -3.75
N LYS A 19 -3.24 8.73 -2.77
CA LYS A 19 -4.09 8.06 -1.79
C LYS A 19 -5.23 7.25 -2.44
N ASP A 20 -5.73 7.71 -3.59
CA ASP A 20 -6.78 7.03 -4.36
C ASP A 20 -6.25 5.73 -5.01
N GLU A 21 -5.06 5.79 -5.61
CA GLU A 21 -4.37 4.62 -6.18
C GLU A 21 -4.02 3.60 -5.09
N LEU A 22 -3.60 4.07 -3.92
CA LEU A 22 -3.37 3.20 -2.75
C LEU A 22 -4.64 2.41 -2.40
N HIS A 23 -5.79 3.09 -2.43
CA HIS A 23 -7.08 2.49 -2.11
C HIS A 23 -7.53 1.48 -3.18
N LYS A 24 -7.26 1.74 -4.46
CA LYS A 24 -7.52 0.76 -5.53
C LYS A 24 -6.62 -0.46 -5.43
N VAL A 25 -5.30 -0.23 -5.32
CA VAL A 25 -4.31 -1.31 -5.34
C VAL A 25 -4.45 -2.20 -4.11
N LYS A 26 -4.72 -1.64 -2.92
CA LYS A 26 -5.00 -2.47 -1.73
C LYS A 26 -6.23 -3.35 -1.91
N VAL A 27 -7.30 -2.85 -2.55
CA VAL A 27 -8.51 -3.63 -2.80
C VAL A 27 -8.26 -4.73 -3.83
N GLN A 28 -7.49 -4.43 -4.88
CA GLN A 28 -7.09 -5.43 -5.87
C GLN A 28 -6.19 -6.52 -5.27
N LEU A 29 -5.18 -6.13 -4.50
CA LEU A 29 -4.30 -7.06 -3.79
C LEU A 29 -5.09 -7.87 -2.75
N CYS A 30 -6.02 -7.24 -2.04
CA CYS A 30 -6.90 -7.92 -1.08
C CYS A 30 -7.73 -9.01 -1.77
N LYS A 31 -8.28 -8.73 -2.96
CA LYS A 31 -8.96 -9.74 -3.78
C LYS A 31 -7.99 -10.83 -4.26
N LYS A 32 -6.80 -10.47 -4.74
CA LYS A 32 -5.79 -11.40 -5.26
C LYS A 32 -5.29 -12.37 -4.20
N TYR A 33 -5.06 -11.87 -2.98
CA TYR A 33 -4.55 -12.64 -1.84
C TYR A 33 -5.66 -13.23 -0.97
N ASN A 34 -6.94 -13.08 -1.36
CA ASN A 34 -8.12 -13.52 -0.61
C ASN A 34 -8.07 -13.08 0.86
N LEU A 35 -7.60 -11.87 1.10
CA LEU A 35 -7.48 -11.31 2.43
C LEU A 35 -8.88 -11.08 3.00
N ARG A 36 -9.13 -11.71 4.14
CA ARG A 36 -10.39 -11.57 4.87
C ARG A 36 -10.59 -10.17 5.45
N THR A 37 -9.51 -9.42 5.60
CA THR A 37 -9.50 -8.09 6.20
C THR A 37 -8.67 -7.16 5.33
N ILE A 38 -9.32 -6.14 4.77
CA ILE A 38 -8.61 -5.07 4.07
C ILE A 38 -7.94 -4.22 5.15
N PRO A 39 -6.60 -4.09 5.17
CA PRO A 39 -5.96 -3.22 6.13
C PRO A 39 -6.37 -1.77 5.88
N ARG A 40 -6.52 -1.02 6.97
CA ARG A 40 -6.86 0.40 6.92
C ARG A 40 -5.70 1.18 6.32
N ASP A 41 -6.00 2.29 5.67
CA ASP A 41 -4.97 3.18 5.12
C ASP A 41 -3.94 3.54 6.19
N SER A 42 -4.39 3.82 7.41
CA SER A 42 -3.51 4.09 8.55
C SER A 42 -2.56 2.95 8.92
N GLU A 43 -2.97 1.68 8.79
CA GLU A 43 -2.10 0.53 9.07
C GLU A 43 -1.12 0.28 7.93
N ILE A 44 -1.54 0.51 6.69
CA ILE A 44 -0.65 0.43 5.53
C ILE A 44 0.39 1.55 5.62
N LEU A 45 -0.04 2.78 5.92
CA LEU A 45 0.82 3.95 6.10
C LEU A 45 1.75 3.80 7.31
N ALA A 46 1.31 3.18 8.40
CA ALA A 46 2.16 2.91 9.56
C ALA A 46 3.24 1.83 9.29
N ASN A 47 3.00 0.93 8.34
CA ASN A 47 3.98 -0.07 7.90
C ASN A 47 4.82 0.41 6.71
N LEU A 48 4.53 1.58 6.13
CA LEU A 48 5.37 2.14 5.09
C LEU A 48 6.71 2.56 5.70
N PRO A 49 7.84 2.24 5.04
CA PRO A 49 9.11 2.85 5.41
C PRO A 49 8.97 4.36 5.22
N ALA A 50 9.47 5.14 6.19
CA ALA A 50 9.36 6.60 6.22
C ALA A 50 9.77 7.28 4.90
N ASP A 51 10.70 6.65 4.17
CA ASP A 51 11.21 7.04 2.85
C ASP A 51 10.12 7.23 1.77
N ALA A 52 9.00 6.50 1.87
CA ALA A 52 7.91 6.56 0.88
C ALA A 52 7.03 7.80 1.00
N LEU A 53 7.02 8.50 2.14
CA LEU A 53 6.25 9.73 2.32
C LEU A 53 7.02 11.01 1.92
N GLU A 54 8.34 10.93 1.74
CA GLU A 54 9.21 12.11 1.60
C GLU A 54 9.55 12.51 0.15
N ASN A 55 8.80 12.05 -0.85
CA ASN A 55 8.92 12.62 -2.21
C ASN A 55 7.82 13.67 -2.45
N GLY A 56 8.00 14.81 -1.77
CA GLY A 56 7.22 16.03 -1.94
C GLY A 56 8.04 17.24 -1.51
N VAL A 57 9.19 17.46 -2.16
CA VAL A 57 9.92 18.74 -2.16
C VAL A 57 10.09 19.23 -3.59
#